data_AF-A0A7X3PNS0-F1
#
_entry.id   AF-A0A7X3PNS0-F1
#
_cell.length_a   1.000
_cell.length_b   1.000
_cell.length_c   1.000
_cell.angle_alpha   90.00
_cell.angle_beta   90.00
_cell.angle_gamma   90.00
#
_symmetry.space_group_name_H-M   'P 1'
#
loop_
_entity.id
_entity.type
_entity.pdbx_description
1 polymer ?
#
loop_
_entity_poly.entity_id
_entity_poly.type
_entity_poly.pdbx_seq_one_letter_code
_entity_poly.pdbx_strand_id
1 'polypeptide(L)' 'MSISTQEWTPTLTERETVLFDLKGYILFPAVLNEDELAPIKAQCEKLRTDKASLPPDARCLPGGPASVL' A
#
# COMPACT_ATOMS: atom_id res chain seq x y z
N MET A 1 -6.50 -19.72 13.19
CA MET A 1 -7.01 -18.35 12.99
C MET A 1 -7.36 -18.22 11.52
N SER A 2 -8.64 -18.02 11.19
CA SER A 2 -9.10 -17.79 9.82
C SER A 2 -8.85 -16.32 9.51
N ILE A 3 -7.90 -16.04 8.62
CA ILE A 3 -7.69 -14.70 8.07
C ILE A 3 -8.73 -14.55 6.96
N SER A 4 -9.62 -13.58 7.09
CA SER A 4 -10.62 -13.25 6.07
C SER A 4 -9.91 -12.55 4.91
N THR A 5 -9.72 -13.26 3.80
CA THR A 5 -9.15 -12.71 2.55
C THR A 5 -10.22 -11.89 1.82
N GLN A 6 -10.72 -10.83 2.45
CA GLN A 6 -11.67 -9.96 1.78
C GLN A 6 -10.91 -9.12 0.76
N GLU A 7 -10.94 -9.55 -0.50
CA GLU A 7 -10.46 -8.73 -1.62
C GLU A 7 -11.20 -7.38 -1.56
N TRP A 8 -10.45 -6.31 -1.29
CA TRP A 8 -10.99 -4.97 -1.40
C TRP A 8 -11.14 -4.64 -2.89
N THR A 9 -12.35 -4.83 -3.41
CA THR A 9 -12.74 -4.28 -4.71
C THR A 9 -13.45 -2.96 -4.46
N PRO A 10 -12.88 -1.80 -4.83
CA PRO A 10 -13.61 -0.55 -4.72
C PRO A 10 -14.85 -0.66 -5.60
N THR A 11 -16.03 -0.39 -5.02
CA THR A 11 -17.24 -0.20 -5.82
C THR A 11 -17.11 1.16 -6.50
N LEU A 12 -16.50 1.17 -7.69
CA LEU A 12 -16.35 2.37 -8.49
C LEU A 12 -17.73 2.89 -8.89
N THR A 13 -17.93 4.21 -8.78
CA THR A 13 -19.08 4.86 -9.40
C THR A 13 -18.96 4.76 -10.93
N GLU A 14 -20.07 4.92 -11.66
CA GLU A 14 -20.06 4.90 -13.13
C GLU A 14 -19.07 5.93 -13.71
N ARG A 15 -18.99 7.12 -13.09
CA ARG A 15 -18.02 8.15 -13.46
C ARG A 15 -16.57 7.68 -13.28
N GLU A 16 -16.28 7.02 -12.15
CA GLU A 16 -14.94 6.52 -11.85
C GLU A 16 -14.56 5.36 -12.79
N THR A 17 -15.49 4.47 -13.10
CA THR A 17 -15.29 3.42 -14.11
C THR A 17 -14.93 4.02 -15.46
N VAL A 18 -15.68 5.02 -15.95
CA VAL A 18 -15.36 5.71 -17.21
C VAL A 18 -14.00 6.40 -17.14
N LEU A 19 -13.67 7.04 -16.00
CA LEU A 19 -12.36 7.68 -15.83
C LEU A 19 -11.22 6.65 -15.85
N PHE A 20 -11.40 5.49 -15.23
CA PHE A 20 -10.43 4.40 -15.24
C PHE A 20 -10.27 3.82 -16.64
N ASP A 21 -11.36 3.53 -17.36
CA ASP A 21 -11.31 2.98 -18.72
C ASP A 21 -10.57 3.91 -19.68
N LEU A 22 -10.75 5.23 -19.53
CA LEU A 22 -10.09 6.23 -20.37
C LEU A 22 -8.62 6.48 -20.01
N LYS A 23 -8.25 6.39 -18.73
CA LYS A 23 -6.92 6.79 -18.23
C LYS A 23 -6.02 5.62 -17.84
N GLY A 24 -6.59 4.46 -17.55
CA GLY A 24 -5.93 3.31 -16.93
C GLY A 24 -5.62 3.46 -15.44
N TYR A 25 -6.04 4.55 -14.79
CA TYR A 25 -5.82 4.81 -13.37
C TYR A 25 -6.86 5.77 -12.78
N ILE A 26 -7.05 5.71 -11.45
CA ILE A 26 -7.79 6.70 -10.66
C ILE A 26 -6.87 7.23 -9.57
N LEU A 27 -6.93 8.54 -9.31
CA LEU A 27 -6.27 9.16 -8.18
C LEU A 27 -7.27 9.37 -7.05
N PHE A 28 -7.03 8.73 -5.91
CA PHE A 28 -7.72 9.04 -4.66
C PHE A 28 -6.82 9.96 -3.83
N PRO A 29 -7.17 11.25 -3.68
CA PRO A 29 -6.36 12.17 -2.91
C PRO A 29 -6.50 11.89 -1.41
N ALA A 30 -5.41 12.08 -0.65
CA ALA A 30 -5.41 12.07 0.82
C ALA A 30 -6.06 10.83 1.46
N VAL A 31 -5.83 9.64 0.88
CA VAL A 31 -6.33 8.36 1.43
C VAL A 31 -5.80 8.08 2.83
N LEU A 32 -4.55 8.50 3.10
CA LEU A 32 -3.90 8.35 4.40
C LEU A 32 -3.67 9.73 5.02
N ASN A 33 -3.85 9.81 6.34
CA ASN A 33 -3.44 10.98 7.11
C ASN A 33 -1.93 10.93 7.44
N GLU A 34 -1.38 12.00 8.02
CA GLU A 34 0.08 12.07 8.27
C GLU A 34 0.55 11.04 9.31
N ASP A 35 -0.27 10.73 10.33
CA ASP A 35 0.08 9.75 11.36
C ASP A 35 0.15 8.33 10.79
N GLU A 36 -0.73 8.00 9.84
CA GLU A 36 -0.71 6.74 9.09
C GLU A 36 0.45 6.67 8.09
N LEU A 37 0.80 7.80 7.48
CA LEU A 37 1.81 7.89 6.43
C LEU A 37 3.25 7.93 6.97
N ALA A 38 3.47 8.58 8.11
CA ALA A 38 4.77 8.73 8.75
C ALA A 38 5.54 7.41 8.96
N PRO A 39 4.95 6.34 9.54
CA PRO A 39 5.65 5.07 9.73
C PRO A 39 6.04 4.41 8.40
N ILE A 40 5.19 4.52 7.37
CA ILE A 40 5.46 3.97 6.03
C ILE A 40 6.68 4.66 5.41
N LYS A 41 6.71 6.01 5.45
CA LYS A 41 7.86 6.80 4.97
C LYS A 41 9.15 6.39 5.70
N ALA A 42 9.11 6.30 7.03
CA ALA A 42 10.27 5.95 7.84
C ALA A 42 10.80 4.54 7.52
N GLN A 43 9.92 3.58 7.29
CA GLN A 43 10.31 2.22 6.88
C GLN A 43 10.95 2.21 5.49
N CYS A 44 10.35 2.89 4.51
CA CYS A 44 10.90 3.03 3.15
C CYS A 44 12.27 3.69 3.15
N GLU A 45 12.47 4.71 3.99
CA GLU A 45 13.77 5.36 4.13
C GLU A 45 14.82 4.42 4.70
N LYS A 46 14.52 3.73 5.82
CA LYS A 46 15.43 2.75 6.43
C LYS A 46 15.76 1.60 5.48
N LEU A 47 14.80 1.08 4.72
CA LEU A 47 15.06 0.04 3.72
C LEU A 47 16.11 0.46 2.69
N ARG A 48 16.14 1.75 2.33
CA ARG A 48 17.07 2.32 1.35
C ARG A 48 18.42 2.68 1.95
N THR A 49 18.47 3.19 3.18
CA THR A 49 19.67 3.79 3.77
C THR A 49 20.33 2.96 4.86
N ASP A 50 19.55 2.20 5.64
CA ASP A 50 20.03 1.36 6.75
C ASP A 50 19.11 0.14 6.97
N LYS A 51 19.16 -0.78 6.01
CA LYS A 51 18.37 -2.00 6.01
C LYS A 51 18.72 -2.93 7.18
N ALA A 52 19.95 -2.89 7.67
CA ALA A 52 20.41 -3.77 8.76
C ALA A 52 19.76 -3.41 10.11
N SER A 53 19.42 -2.13 10.32
CA SER A 53 18.69 -1.67 11.51
C SER A 53 17.28 -2.23 11.63
N LEU A 54 16.67 -2.67 10.52
CA LEU A 54 15.34 -3.25 10.51
C LEU A 54 15.37 -4.72 10.98
N PRO A 55 14.31 -5.18 11.67
CA PRO A 55 14.07 -6.60 11.91
C PRO A 55 14.18 -7.42 10.61
N PRO A 56 14.75 -8.64 10.63
CA PRO A 56 15.01 -9.43 9.41
C PRO A 56 13.80 -9.62 8.49
N ASP A 57 12.61 -9.74 9.08
CA ASP A 57 11.31 -9.83 8.42
C ASP A 57 10.85 -8.51 7.79
N ALA A 58 11.19 -7.38 8.40
CA ALA A 58 10.87 -6.04 7.90
C ALA A 58 11.86 -5.49 6.85
N ARG A 59 12.86 -6.29 6.44
CA ARG A 59 13.90 -5.95 5.45
C ARG A 59 13.45 -6.11 4.00
N CYS A 60 12.15 -6.25 3.75
CA CYS A 60 11.59 -6.34 2.42
C CYS A 60 10.67 -5.13 2.17
N LEU A 61 10.44 -4.80 0.90
CA LEU A 61 9.36 -3.87 0.58
C LEU A 61 8.04 -4.54 0.97
N PRO A 62 7.06 -3.78 1.51
CA PRO A 62 5.76 -4.30 1.92
C PRO A 62 4.86 -4.71 0.72
N GLY A 63 5.43 -5.15 -0.39
CA GLY A 63 4.74 -5.52 -1.61
C GLY A 63 5.38 -6.73 -2.30
N GLY A 64 4.61 -7.35 -3.19
CA GLY A 64 5.05 -8.55 -3.91
C GLY A 64 5.05 -9.81 -3.03
N PRO A 65 5.91 -10.81 -3.32
CA PRO A 65 5.93 -12.10 -2.62
C PRO A 65 6.25 -12.03 -1.13
N ALA A 66 6.74 -10.88 -0.66
CA ALA A 66 7.08 -10.63 0.73
C ALA A 66 5.92 -10.02 1.54
N SER A 67 4.83 -9.63 0.88
CA SER A 67 3.59 -9.23 1.55
C SER A 67 2.88 -10.48 2.05
N VAL A 68 3.12 -10.83 3.31
CA VAL A 68 2.24 -11.77 4.03
C VAL A 68 1.09 -10.93 4.59
N LEU A 69 -0.04 -10.98 3.88
CA LEU A 69 -1.33 -10.45 4.36
C LEU A 69 -1.99 -11.46 5.30
#